data_AF-A0A2J0LNR8-F1
#
_entry.id   AF-A0A2J0LNR8-F1
#
_cell.length_a   1.000
_cell.length_b   1.000
_cell.length_c   1.000
_cell.angle_alpha   90.00
_cell.angle_beta   90.00
_cell.angle_gamma   90.00
#
_symmetry.space_group_name_H-M   'P 1'
#
loop_
_entity.id
_entity.type
_entity.pdbx_description
1 polymer ?
#
loop_
_entity_poly.entity_id
_entity_poly.type
_entity_poly.pdbx_seq_one_letter_code
_entity_poly.pdbx_strand_id
1 'polypeptide(L)'
;MRIWLIAFWVLISFGFSSRSVWLLQPVTGHLTRIDRLAGHPRDSRVFYFTSQGGLYKADLAAGQSSLLYTFPSTESSIHSLITAADTIYAAADSGVYAISEDGRGSVIFRASEDERPCAALSAIGETLFVGTSRDVKTRAAGSKSWAVLGGGFHSEPVSRLRSDGTFLYIAAGQKVYRFDPQTGQSQIIFTSASSHVEPEESDSDSPVMNSASSIKDLWVSRQKILIADSSGIFESRVDGQERRLIAAAQLLPAQIHALTVAGESAPVMAATDQGVFYLTDGHWQALRDGMESVAVYDLISMSDGSILAAAQRGIFILSDEKTLAQDAPWPPVFPDFSAEPAIRDVQSLAVHYAEVHPDKISNWRKQARFRAILPDLSIGLDRDAGEFWHWDTGPNPDQLTQGRELVDWGVSVSWDLGDLIWSSDQTSIDSRSKLMVELREDILNQVTRIYFERRRLQYELVRVSDELQKFDTDLKIQEMTALLDGFTGGKFSAAIGKK
;
A
#
# COMPACT_ATOMS: atom_id res chain seq x y z
N MET A 1 -48.97 -37.90 -39.15
CA MET A 1 -48.20 -38.63 -38.12
C MET A 1 -47.31 -37.61 -37.42
N ARG A 2 -47.68 -37.17 -36.21
CA ARG A 2 -46.99 -36.11 -35.45
C ARG A 2 -45.94 -36.76 -34.55
N ILE A 3 -44.69 -36.33 -34.64
CA ILE A 3 -43.63 -36.67 -33.68
C ILE A 3 -43.43 -35.42 -32.81
N TRP A 4 -43.70 -35.55 -31.52
CA TRP A 4 -43.37 -34.56 -30.49
C TRP A 4 -41.97 -34.85 -29.97
N LEU A 5 -41.10 -33.84 -30.01
CA LEU A 5 -39.79 -33.83 -29.37
C LEU A 5 -39.94 -32.93 -28.13
N ILE A 6 -40.02 -33.55 -26.95
CA ILE A 6 -40.02 -32.84 -25.66
C ILE A 6 -38.55 -32.68 -25.24
N ALA A 7 -38.04 -31.46 -25.37
CA ALA A 7 -36.77 -31.07 -24.78
C ALA A 7 -37.01 -30.66 -23.32
N PHE A 8 -36.50 -31.44 -22.39
CA PHE A 8 -36.54 -31.17 -20.95
C PHE A 8 -35.43 -30.16 -20.61
N TRP A 9 -35.78 -28.89 -20.44
CA TRP A 9 -34.85 -27.89 -19.89
C TRP A 9 -34.81 -28.08 -18.37
N VAL A 10 -33.71 -28.65 -17.87
CA VAL A 10 -33.36 -28.59 -16.44
C VAL A 10 -32.86 -27.18 -16.17
N LEU A 11 -33.72 -26.34 -15.58
CA LEU A 11 -33.32 -25.09 -14.95
C LEU A 11 -32.47 -25.43 -13.72
N ILE A 12 -31.15 -25.27 -13.85
CA ILE A 12 -30.24 -25.23 -12.71
C ILE A 12 -30.46 -23.87 -12.04
N SER A 13 -31.30 -23.87 -11.02
CA SER A 13 -31.43 -22.75 -10.08
C SER A 13 -30.10 -22.63 -9.33
N PHE A 14 -29.25 -21.70 -9.72
CA PHE A 14 -28.11 -21.29 -8.91
C PHE A 14 -28.64 -20.70 -7.60
N GLY A 15 -28.66 -21.51 -6.55
CA GLY A 15 -28.79 -21.02 -5.18
C GLY A 15 -27.47 -20.37 -4.78
N PHE A 16 -27.29 -19.09 -5.13
CA PHE A 16 -26.19 -18.30 -4.59
C PHE A 16 -26.37 -18.16 -3.08
N SER A 17 -25.54 -18.83 -2.28
CA SER A 17 -25.35 -18.41 -0.90
C SER A 17 -24.58 -17.09 -0.94
N SER A 18 -25.24 -15.98 -0.61
CA SER A 18 -24.66 -14.64 -0.55
C SER A 18 -23.49 -14.64 0.45
N ARG A 19 -22.25 -14.59 -0.02
CA ARG A 19 -21.10 -14.18 0.80
C ARG A 19 -20.51 -12.91 0.21
N SER A 20 -20.10 -12.01 1.09
CA SER A 20 -19.43 -10.75 0.78
C SER A 20 -17.99 -11.00 0.34
N VAL A 21 -17.76 -11.27 -0.95
CA VAL A 21 -16.42 -11.50 -1.52
C VAL A 21 -16.01 -10.32 -2.38
N TRP A 22 -14.78 -9.84 -2.22
CA TRP A 22 -14.18 -8.88 -3.12
C TRP A 22 -13.93 -9.53 -4.48
N LEU A 23 -14.51 -8.95 -5.52
CA LEU A 23 -14.28 -9.38 -6.90
C LEU A 23 -13.30 -8.39 -7.53
N LEU A 24 -12.12 -8.88 -7.92
CA LEU A 24 -11.20 -8.11 -8.74
C LEU A 24 -11.89 -7.80 -10.07
N GLN A 25 -12.05 -6.52 -10.36
CA GLN A 25 -12.54 -6.10 -11.65
C GLN A 25 -11.37 -6.10 -12.64
N PRO A 26 -11.42 -6.88 -13.73
CA PRO A 26 -10.42 -6.78 -14.77
C PRO A 26 -10.51 -5.39 -15.39
N VAL A 27 -9.40 -4.66 -15.34
CA VAL A 27 -9.27 -3.36 -15.97
C VAL A 27 -8.35 -3.53 -17.17
N THR A 28 -8.76 -3.05 -18.33
CA THR A 28 -7.97 -3.24 -19.56
C THR A 28 -6.80 -2.25 -19.57
N GLY A 29 -5.58 -2.79 -19.52
CA GLY A 29 -4.32 -2.03 -19.52
C GLY A 29 -3.44 -2.34 -18.30
N HIS A 30 -2.12 -2.20 -18.44
CA HIS A 30 -1.18 -2.34 -17.32
C HIS A 30 -1.29 -1.12 -16.37
N LEU A 31 -2.33 -1.08 -15.55
CA LEU A 31 -2.50 -0.07 -14.51
C LEU A 31 -1.87 -0.57 -13.22
N THR A 32 -0.99 0.24 -12.63
CA THR A 32 -0.13 -0.18 -11.50
C THR A 32 -0.54 0.42 -10.16
N ARG A 33 -1.41 1.43 -10.16
CA ARG A 33 -1.87 2.11 -8.95
C ARG A 33 -3.10 2.94 -9.28
N ILE A 34 -4.15 2.79 -8.47
CA ILE A 34 -5.39 3.53 -8.61
C ILE A 34 -5.50 4.48 -7.43
N ASP A 35 -5.60 5.77 -7.71
CA ASP A 35 -5.46 6.80 -6.69
C ASP A 35 -6.82 7.25 -6.12
N ARG A 36 -7.82 7.47 -6.99
CA ARG A 36 -9.15 7.97 -6.62
C ARG A 36 -10.25 7.33 -7.42
N LEU A 37 -11.43 7.23 -6.80
CA LEU A 37 -12.65 6.69 -7.40
C LEU A 37 -13.80 7.70 -7.34
N ALA A 38 -14.68 7.64 -8.31
CA ALA A 38 -15.98 8.33 -8.28
C ALA A 38 -17.03 7.49 -9.02
N GLY A 39 -18.16 7.22 -8.36
CA GLY A 39 -19.29 6.54 -9.00
C GLY A 39 -20.09 7.49 -9.88
N HIS A 40 -20.75 6.99 -10.93
CA HIS A 40 -21.65 7.80 -11.73
C HIS A 40 -22.92 8.16 -10.92
N PRO A 41 -23.44 9.41 -11.01
CA PRO A 41 -24.53 9.88 -10.15
C PRO A 41 -25.90 9.21 -10.36
N ARG A 42 -26.04 8.33 -11.36
CA ARG A 42 -27.33 7.78 -11.81
C ARG A 42 -27.20 6.33 -12.25
N ASP A 43 -26.10 5.98 -12.90
CA ASP A 43 -25.82 4.62 -13.34
C ASP A 43 -24.89 3.92 -12.34
N SER A 44 -25.38 2.94 -11.60
CA SER A 44 -24.56 2.21 -10.63
C SER A 44 -23.53 1.29 -11.29
N ARG A 45 -23.58 1.09 -12.61
CA ARG A 45 -22.64 0.25 -13.36
C ARG A 45 -21.39 1.00 -13.80
N VAL A 46 -21.46 2.32 -13.85
CA VAL A 46 -20.39 3.16 -14.37
C VAL A 46 -19.68 3.85 -13.23
N PHE A 47 -18.35 3.80 -13.27
CA PHE A 47 -17.52 4.56 -12.36
C PHE A 47 -16.28 5.09 -13.08
N TYR A 48 -15.65 6.05 -12.42
CA TYR A 48 -14.48 6.76 -12.89
C TYR A 48 -13.33 6.56 -11.91
N PHE A 49 -12.13 6.45 -12.43
CA PHE A 49 -10.94 6.28 -11.60
C PHE A 49 -9.73 6.98 -12.20
N THR A 50 -8.79 7.36 -11.34
CA THR A 50 -7.52 7.95 -11.77
C THR A 50 -6.36 6.99 -11.56
N SER A 51 -5.47 6.91 -12.54
CA SER A 51 -4.24 6.13 -12.49
C SER A 51 -3.18 6.80 -13.36
N GLN A 52 -1.97 6.98 -12.82
CA GLN A 52 -0.80 7.52 -13.55
C GLN A 52 -1.09 8.84 -14.32
N GLY A 53 -1.90 9.74 -13.75
CA GLY A 53 -2.25 11.01 -14.40
C GLY A 53 -3.27 10.89 -15.55
N GLY A 54 -3.92 9.73 -15.71
CA GLY A 54 -5.09 9.54 -16.58
C GLY A 54 -6.38 9.41 -15.75
N LEU A 55 -7.49 9.89 -16.32
CA LEU A 55 -8.85 9.62 -15.88
C LEU A 55 -9.46 8.57 -16.81
N TYR A 56 -9.99 7.51 -16.23
CA TYR A 56 -10.58 6.38 -16.94
C TYR A 56 -12.05 6.23 -16.59
N LYS A 57 -12.85 5.77 -17.55
CA LYS A 57 -14.25 5.36 -17.37
C LYS A 57 -14.29 3.84 -17.41
N ALA A 58 -14.93 3.21 -16.43
CA ALA A 58 -15.12 1.77 -16.38
C ALA A 58 -16.59 1.41 -16.26
N ASP A 59 -16.95 0.27 -16.87
CA ASP A 59 -18.25 -0.36 -16.78
C ASP A 59 -18.11 -1.71 -16.04
N LEU A 60 -18.84 -1.84 -14.93
CA LEU A 60 -18.87 -3.01 -14.07
C LEU A 60 -19.39 -4.27 -14.79
N ALA A 61 -20.37 -4.13 -15.67
CA ALA A 61 -20.98 -5.26 -16.38
C ALA A 61 -20.11 -5.74 -17.55
N ALA A 62 -19.46 -4.80 -18.25
CA ALA A 62 -18.61 -5.14 -19.40
C ALA A 62 -17.19 -5.56 -18.99
N GLY A 63 -16.72 -5.18 -17.79
CA GLY A 63 -15.32 -5.41 -17.38
C GLY A 63 -14.33 -4.67 -18.28
N GLN A 64 -14.77 -3.56 -18.88
CA GLN A 64 -13.98 -2.76 -19.81
C GLN A 64 -13.73 -1.38 -19.22
N SER A 65 -12.55 -0.84 -19.49
CA SER A 65 -12.19 0.52 -19.13
C SER A 65 -11.58 1.26 -20.31
N SER A 66 -11.97 2.51 -20.50
CA SER A 66 -11.40 3.39 -21.51
C SER A 66 -10.79 4.64 -20.89
N LEU A 67 -9.69 5.11 -21.48
CA LEU A 67 -9.10 6.40 -21.12
C LEU A 67 -10.06 7.51 -21.57
N LEU A 68 -10.50 8.32 -20.63
CA LEU A 68 -11.43 9.42 -20.87
C LEU A 68 -10.70 10.76 -21.03
N TYR A 69 -9.70 11.03 -20.19
CA TYR A 69 -8.94 12.26 -20.21
C TYR A 69 -7.52 12.05 -19.67
N THR A 70 -6.54 12.72 -20.26
CA THR A 70 -5.16 12.72 -19.76
C THR A 70 -4.85 14.08 -19.15
N PHE A 71 -4.47 14.09 -17.88
CA PHE A 71 -4.06 15.32 -17.21
C PHE A 71 -2.71 15.79 -17.76
N PRO A 72 -2.43 17.11 -17.73
CA PRO A 72 -1.11 17.63 -18.07
C PRO A 72 -0.02 16.98 -17.21
N SER A 73 1.16 16.74 -17.77
CA SER A 73 2.30 16.12 -17.05
C SER A 73 2.82 16.94 -15.87
N THR A 74 2.38 18.20 -15.73
CA THR A 74 2.66 19.06 -14.58
C THR A 74 1.89 18.67 -13.32
N GLU A 75 0.78 17.93 -13.46
CA GLU A 75 0.01 17.45 -12.32
C GLU A 75 0.66 16.19 -11.76
N SER A 76 1.17 16.27 -10.54
CA SER A 76 1.86 15.15 -9.91
C SER A 76 0.87 14.16 -9.29
N SER A 77 -0.31 14.64 -8.88
CA SER A 77 -1.34 13.82 -8.23
C SER A 77 -2.74 14.43 -8.35
N ILE A 78 -3.74 13.56 -8.41
CA ILE A 78 -5.15 13.94 -8.27
C ILE A 78 -5.58 13.64 -6.83
N HIS A 79 -5.97 14.67 -6.08
CA HIS A 79 -6.28 14.56 -4.65
C HIS A 79 -7.73 14.21 -4.37
N SER A 80 -8.66 14.61 -5.25
CA SER A 80 -10.08 14.36 -5.09
C SER A 80 -10.77 14.21 -6.45
N LEU A 81 -11.72 13.29 -6.54
CA LEU A 81 -12.54 13.04 -7.73
C LEU A 81 -14.01 12.97 -7.31
N ILE A 82 -14.89 13.73 -7.97
CA ILE A 82 -16.34 13.68 -7.75
C ILE A 82 -17.08 13.76 -9.08
N THR A 83 -18.33 13.33 -9.08
CA THR A 83 -19.26 13.54 -10.20
C THR A 83 -20.44 14.38 -9.74
N ALA A 84 -20.78 15.44 -10.49
CA ALA A 84 -21.96 16.25 -10.23
C ALA A 84 -22.56 16.71 -11.57
N ALA A 85 -23.90 16.65 -11.69
CA ALA A 85 -24.65 17.08 -12.87
C ALA A 85 -24.06 16.58 -14.21
N ASP A 86 -23.81 15.27 -14.31
CA ASP A 86 -23.27 14.59 -15.51
C ASP A 86 -21.88 15.12 -15.96
N THR A 87 -21.15 15.79 -15.05
CA THR A 87 -19.76 16.23 -15.23
C THR A 87 -18.87 15.63 -14.15
N ILE A 88 -17.67 15.21 -14.54
CA ILE A 88 -16.64 14.70 -13.64
C ILE A 88 -15.73 15.85 -13.26
N TYR A 89 -15.48 16.04 -11.98
CA TYR A 89 -14.58 17.07 -11.49
C TYR A 89 -13.41 16.44 -10.76
N ALA A 90 -12.20 16.86 -11.11
CA ALA A 90 -10.96 16.40 -10.51
C ALA A 90 -10.19 17.58 -9.91
N ALA A 91 -9.82 17.47 -8.64
CA ALA A 91 -8.94 18.42 -7.97
C ALA A 91 -7.50 17.90 -8.01
N ALA A 92 -6.62 18.67 -8.62
CA ALA A 92 -5.21 18.37 -8.79
C ALA A 92 -4.35 19.41 -8.02
N ASP A 93 -3.04 19.33 -8.13
CA ASP A 93 -2.13 20.26 -7.46
C ASP A 93 -2.36 21.71 -7.92
N SER A 94 -2.50 21.92 -9.22
CA SER A 94 -2.57 23.28 -9.80
C SER A 94 -3.98 23.87 -9.89
N GLY A 95 -5.04 23.07 -9.70
CA GLY A 95 -6.39 23.53 -9.89
C GLY A 95 -7.46 22.45 -9.99
N VAL A 96 -8.65 22.85 -10.45
CA VAL A 96 -9.81 21.96 -10.64
C VAL A 96 -10.15 21.86 -12.13
N TYR A 97 -10.31 20.62 -12.58
CA TYR A 97 -10.65 20.27 -13.94
C TYR A 97 -12.12 19.81 -13.98
N ALA A 98 -12.86 20.27 -14.99
CA ALA A 98 -14.18 19.76 -15.33
C ALA A 98 -14.06 18.95 -16.61
N ILE A 99 -14.37 17.67 -16.53
CA ILE A 99 -14.33 16.70 -17.62
C ILE A 99 -15.75 16.22 -17.89
N SER A 100 -16.19 16.39 -19.13
CA SER A 100 -17.47 15.85 -19.59
C SER A 100 -17.36 14.38 -19.97
N GLU A 101 -18.49 13.66 -20.01
CA GLU A 101 -18.49 12.21 -20.28
C GLU A 101 -17.97 11.81 -21.67
N ASP A 102 -17.83 12.76 -22.58
CA ASP A 102 -17.26 12.56 -23.92
C ASP A 102 -15.73 12.75 -23.95
N GLY A 103 -15.10 13.01 -22.79
CA GLY A 103 -13.65 13.18 -22.65
C GLY A 103 -13.15 14.61 -22.86
N ARG A 104 -14.04 15.59 -23.09
CA ARG A 104 -13.62 17.00 -23.14
C ARG A 104 -13.40 17.53 -21.74
N GLY A 105 -12.15 17.91 -21.44
CA GLY A 105 -11.74 18.53 -20.18
C GLY A 105 -11.43 20.03 -20.31
N SER A 106 -11.75 20.79 -19.28
CA SER A 106 -11.39 22.21 -19.16
C SER A 106 -10.98 22.56 -17.73
N VAL A 107 -10.04 23.49 -17.58
CA VAL A 107 -9.63 23.99 -16.26
C VAL A 107 -10.63 25.06 -15.83
N ILE A 108 -11.35 24.78 -14.73
CA ILE A 108 -12.36 25.69 -14.20
C ILE A 108 -11.85 26.52 -13.02
N PHE A 109 -10.76 26.10 -12.39
CA PHE A 109 -10.10 26.81 -11.30
C PHE A 109 -8.58 26.64 -11.44
N ARG A 110 -7.83 27.72 -11.22
CA ARG A 110 -6.37 27.70 -11.14
C ARG A 110 -5.96 28.26 -9.80
N ALA A 111 -5.26 27.44 -9.00
CA ALA A 111 -4.72 27.82 -7.72
C ALA A 111 -3.43 28.63 -7.90
N SER A 112 -3.31 29.74 -7.17
CA SER A 112 -2.03 30.41 -6.96
C SER A 112 -1.10 29.54 -6.11
N GLU A 113 0.19 29.86 -6.04
CA GLU A 113 1.18 29.04 -5.34
C GLU A 113 0.84 28.82 -3.86
N ASP A 114 0.26 29.83 -3.20
CA ASP A 114 -0.18 29.79 -1.80
C ASP A 114 -1.51 29.04 -1.57
N GLU A 115 -2.19 28.63 -2.64
CA GLU A 115 -3.45 27.89 -2.60
C GLU A 115 -3.26 26.41 -2.98
N ARG A 116 -2.04 26.00 -3.36
CA ARG A 116 -1.76 24.60 -3.72
C ARG A 116 -1.47 23.76 -2.47
N PRO A 117 -1.88 22.47 -2.45
CA PRO A 117 -2.69 21.78 -3.47
C PRO A 117 -4.20 22.03 -3.30
N CYS A 118 -4.98 21.80 -4.35
CA CYS A 118 -6.44 21.65 -4.22
C CYS A 118 -6.74 20.25 -3.64
N ALA A 119 -6.77 20.14 -2.32
CA ALA A 119 -6.77 18.87 -1.61
C ALA A 119 -8.15 18.18 -1.55
N ALA A 120 -9.24 18.94 -1.64
CA ALA A 120 -10.59 18.41 -1.46
C ALA A 120 -11.61 19.06 -2.39
N LEU A 121 -12.62 18.30 -2.81
CA LEU A 121 -13.68 18.77 -3.68
C LEU A 121 -15.04 18.21 -3.26
N SER A 122 -16.07 19.04 -3.25
CA SER A 122 -17.45 18.62 -2.95
C SER A 122 -18.47 19.46 -3.71
N ALA A 123 -19.71 18.98 -3.78
CA ALA A 123 -20.80 19.64 -4.46
C ALA A 123 -22.10 19.59 -3.64
N ILE A 124 -22.88 20.68 -3.70
CA ILE A 124 -24.27 20.75 -3.22
C ILE A 124 -25.12 21.24 -4.37
N GLY A 125 -25.92 20.34 -4.96
CA GLY A 125 -26.60 20.61 -6.22
C GLY A 125 -25.58 20.95 -7.32
N GLU A 126 -25.73 22.11 -7.94
CA GLU A 126 -24.80 22.64 -8.97
C GLU A 126 -23.70 23.55 -8.40
N THR A 127 -23.68 23.79 -7.09
CA THR A 127 -22.65 24.61 -6.44
C THR A 127 -21.45 23.75 -6.09
N LEU A 128 -20.26 24.18 -6.52
CA LEU A 128 -19.00 23.48 -6.28
C LEU A 128 -18.21 24.15 -5.17
N PHE A 129 -17.52 23.34 -4.37
CA PHE A 129 -16.65 23.77 -3.30
C PHE A 129 -15.30 23.07 -3.43
N VAL A 130 -14.21 23.84 -3.41
CA VAL A 130 -12.84 23.32 -3.41
C VAL A 130 -12.11 23.76 -2.16
N GLY A 131 -11.47 22.81 -1.49
CA GLY A 131 -10.59 23.04 -0.35
C GLY A 131 -9.16 23.21 -0.84
N THR A 132 -8.56 24.34 -0.50
CA THR A 132 -7.16 24.68 -0.80
C THR A 132 -6.30 24.56 0.46
N SER A 133 -5.00 24.78 0.33
CA SER A 133 -4.09 24.87 1.49
C SER A 133 -4.33 26.12 2.36
N ARG A 134 -5.17 27.06 1.91
CA ARG A 134 -5.40 28.34 2.58
C ARG A 134 -6.85 28.55 3.02
N ASP A 135 -7.81 28.14 2.19
CA ASP A 135 -9.24 28.40 2.38
C ASP A 135 -10.13 27.44 1.58
N VAL A 136 -11.45 27.63 1.70
CA VAL A 136 -12.43 26.99 0.82
C VAL A 136 -12.90 28.01 -0.21
N LYS A 137 -12.91 27.64 -1.48
CA LYS A 137 -13.53 28.44 -2.55
C LYS A 137 -14.82 27.81 -3.02
N THR A 138 -15.80 28.66 -3.32
CA THR A 138 -17.11 28.26 -3.82
C THR A 138 -17.35 28.84 -5.22
N ARG A 139 -18.02 28.05 -6.05
CA ARG A 139 -18.51 28.45 -7.36
C ARG A 139 -19.99 28.14 -7.45
N ALA A 140 -20.80 29.20 -7.50
CA ALA A 140 -22.25 29.09 -7.68
C ALA A 140 -22.61 28.49 -9.05
N ALA A 141 -23.78 27.88 -9.11
CA ALA A 141 -24.39 27.37 -10.34
C ALA A 141 -24.35 28.41 -11.46
N GLY A 142 -23.87 28.03 -12.65
CA GLY A 142 -23.76 28.90 -13.82
C GLY A 142 -22.71 30.01 -13.74
N SER A 143 -22.08 30.25 -12.59
CA SER A 143 -20.99 31.23 -12.47
C SER A 143 -19.71 30.72 -13.12
N LYS A 144 -18.85 31.63 -13.59
CA LYS A 144 -17.47 31.34 -14.01
C LYS A 144 -16.43 31.77 -12.98
N SER A 145 -16.84 32.57 -11.98
CA SER A 145 -15.96 33.07 -10.93
C SER A 145 -16.05 32.21 -9.68
N TRP A 146 -14.92 32.15 -8.98
CA TRP A 146 -14.79 31.55 -7.67
C TRP A 146 -14.75 32.65 -6.62
N ALA A 147 -15.41 32.44 -5.50
CA ALA A 147 -15.36 33.31 -4.33
C ALA A 147 -14.80 32.54 -3.14
N VAL A 148 -14.11 33.23 -2.24
CA VAL A 148 -13.69 32.64 -0.96
C VAL A 148 -14.94 32.44 -0.09
N LEU A 149 -15.10 31.24 0.46
CA LEU A 149 -16.20 30.92 1.35
C LEU A 149 -15.97 31.62 2.69
N GLY A 150 -16.91 32.48 3.10
CA GLY A 150 -16.92 33.07 4.43
C GLY A 150 -17.30 32.05 5.50
N GLY A 151 -16.97 32.34 6.77
CA GLY A 151 -17.31 31.45 7.90
C GLY A 151 -16.16 31.13 8.85
N GLY A 152 -15.07 31.90 8.82
CA GLY A 152 -14.06 31.87 9.89
C GLY A 152 -13.02 30.74 9.80
N PHE A 153 -12.96 30.03 8.68
CA PHE A 153 -11.96 28.99 8.36
C PHE A 153 -10.89 29.52 7.40
N HIS A 154 -10.49 30.78 7.58
CA HIS A 154 -9.41 31.39 6.81
C HIS A 154 -8.07 31.01 7.43
N SER A 155 -7.06 30.73 6.60
CA SER A 155 -5.66 30.45 6.98
C SER A 155 -5.34 29.07 7.57
N GLU A 156 -6.25 28.11 7.43
CA GLU A 156 -5.96 26.70 7.76
C GLU A 156 -6.07 25.83 6.50
N PRO A 157 -5.17 24.84 6.31
CA PRO A 157 -5.26 23.93 5.18
C PRO A 157 -6.47 23.02 5.31
N VAL A 158 -7.26 22.95 4.23
CA VAL A 158 -8.47 22.13 4.17
C VAL A 158 -8.08 20.73 3.68
N SER A 159 -8.26 19.72 4.54
CA SER A 159 -7.87 18.34 4.20
C SER A 159 -9.00 17.54 3.54
N ARG A 160 -10.26 17.81 3.91
CA ARG A 160 -11.45 17.10 3.41
C ARG A 160 -12.68 18.01 3.32
N LEU A 161 -13.51 17.73 2.32
CA LEU A 161 -14.84 18.32 2.13
C LEU A 161 -15.86 17.21 1.87
N ARG A 162 -16.97 17.22 2.61
CA ARG A 162 -18.09 16.28 2.43
C ARG A 162 -19.42 17.03 2.50
N SER A 163 -20.43 16.49 1.84
CA SER A 163 -21.77 17.08 1.73
C SER A 163 -22.81 16.00 2.02
N ASP A 164 -23.87 16.36 2.76
CA ASP A 164 -25.08 15.54 2.90
C ASP A 164 -26.21 15.97 1.94
N GLY A 165 -25.91 16.92 1.05
CA GLY A 165 -26.85 17.57 0.13
C GLY A 165 -27.52 18.83 0.68
N THR A 166 -27.39 19.12 1.98
CA THR A 166 -27.93 20.33 2.64
C THR A 166 -26.81 21.17 3.24
N PHE A 167 -25.94 20.55 4.03
CA PHE A 167 -24.81 21.17 4.70
C PHE A 167 -23.48 20.72 4.09
N LEU A 168 -22.48 21.58 4.21
CA LEU A 168 -21.09 21.29 3.86
C LEU A 168 -20.29 21.04 5.14
N TYR A 169 -19.54 19.95 5.18
CA TYR A 169 -18.65 19.59 6.27
C TYR A 169 -17.20 19.77 5.84
N ILE A 170 -16.46 20.57 6.60
CA ILE A 170 -15.12 21.04 6.25
C ILE A 170 -14.15 20.58 7.34
N ALA A 171 -13.18 19.74 6.98
CA ALA A 171 -12.03 19.47 7.85
C ALA A 171 -10.91 20.46 7.51
N ALA A 172 -10.58 21.33 8.47
CA ALA A 172 -9.45 22.25 8.37
C ALA A 172 -8.61 22.15 9.64
N GLY A 173 -7.30 21.90 9.47
CA GLY A 173 -6.38 21.66 10.57
C GLY A 173 -6.83 20.54 11.50
N GLN A 174 -7.20 20.91 12.73
CA GLN A 174 -7.63 19.99 13.80
C GLN A 174 -9.16 20.01 14.01
N LYS A 175 -9.90 20.80 13.24
CA LYS A 175 -11.33 21.06 13.47
C LYS A 175 -12.17 20.57 12.31
N VAL A 176 -13.40 20.20 12.61
CA VAL A 176 -14.44 19.96 11.61
C VAL A 176 -15.55 20.97 11.81
N TYR A 177 -15.88 21.67 10.72
CA TYR A 177 -16.92 22.70 10.66
C TYR A 177 -18.12 22.16 9.89
N ARG A 178 -19.34 22.44 10.36
CA ARG A 178 -20.59 22.33 9.60
C ARG A 178 -20.95 23.72 9.10
N PHE A 179 -20.99 23.90 7.79
CA PHE A 179 -21.35 25.13 7.10
C PHE A 179 -22.73 24.99 6.46
N ASP A 180 -23.58 25.99 6.66
CA ASP A 180 -24.90 26.10 6.05
C ASP A 180 -24.85 27.08 4.87
N PRO A 181 -24.98 26.59 3.63
CA PRO A 181 -24.98 27.45 2.44
C PRO A 181 -26.14 28.44 2.37
N GLN A 182 -27.27 28.19 3.07
CA GLN A 182 -28.44 29.06 3.03
C GLN A 182 -28.27 30.27 3.95
N THR A 183 -27.73 30.05 5.14
CA THR A 183 -27.53 31.11 6.14
C THR A 183 -26.13 31.74 6.08
N GLY A 184 -25.17 31.07 5.43
CA GLY A 184 -23.76 31.47 5.41
C GLY A 184 -23.06 31.30 6.76
N GLN A 185 -23.69 30.61 7.71
CA GLN A 185 -23.14 30.39 9.05
C GLN A 185 -22.35 29.08 9.13
N SER A 186 -21.35 29.07 10.00
CA SER A 186 -20.53 27.90 10.30
C SER A 186 -20.53 27.59 11.79
N GLN A 187 -20.44 26.32 12.12
CA GLN A 187 -20.34 25.84 13.50
C GLN A 187 -19.25 24.77 13.60
N ILE A 188 -18.40 24.85 14.63
CA ILE A 188 -17.44 23.78 14.93
C ILE A 188 -18.20 22.62 15.57
N ILE A 189 -18.12 21.45 14.94
CA ILE A 189 -18.75 20.22 15.43
C ILE A 189 -17.74 19.24 16.05
N PHE A 190 -16.45 19.36 15.69
CA PHE A 190 -15.39 18.52 16.22
C PHE A 190 -14.07 19.28 16.34
N THR A 191 -13.25 18.90 17.32
CA THR A 191 -11.88 19.35 17.49
C THR A 191 -11.07 18.16 17.98
N SER A 192 -10.04 17.79 17.22
CA SER A 192 -9.11 16.72 17.56
C SER A 192 -8.35 17.09 18.83
N ALA A 193 -8.19 16.14 19.75
CA ALA A 193 -7.38 16.35 20.93
C ALA A 193 -5.89 16.33 20.52
N SER A 194 -5.16 17.41 20.81
CA SER A 194 -3.70 17.36 20.80
C SER A 194 -3.26 16.37 21.88
N SER A 195 -2.35 15.45 21.54
CA SER A 195 -1.55 14.78 22.55
C SER A 195 -0.67 15.85 23.20
N HIS A 196 -1.16 16.49 24.27
CA HIS A 196 -0.31 17.18 25.22
C HIS A 196 0.50 16.12 25.94
N VAL A 197 1.64 15.73 25.35
CA VAL A 197 2.75 15.24 26.15
C VAL A 197 3.37 16.52 26.70
N GLU A 198 3.12 16.82 27.97
CA GLU A 198 3.95 17.80 28.67
C GLU A 198 5.40 17.34 28.49
N PRO A 199 6.32 18.20 28.02
CA PRO A 199 7.71 17.82 27.91
C PRO A 199 8.20 17.57 29.34
N GLU A 200 8.31 16.30 29.73
CA GLU A 200 9.23 15.93 30.79
C GLU A 200 10.60 16.45 30.35
N GLU A 201 11.25 17.23 31.22
CA GLU A 201 12.57 17.80 31.00
C GLU A 201 13.57 16.66 30.74
N SER A 202 13.72 16.29 29.47
CA SER A 202 14.76 15.38 29.01
C SER A 202 15.79 16.20 28.25
N ASP A 203 17.02 16.24 28.79
CA ASP A 203 18.23 16.85 28.23
C ASP A 203 18.68 16.16 26.92
N SER A 204 17.84 16.14 25.90
CA SER A 204 18.23 15.69 24.57
C SER A 204 17.81 16.73 23.53
N ASP A 205 18.80 17.26 22.80
CA ASP A 205 18.69 18.14 21.63
C ASP A 205 18.05 17.44 20.41
N SER A 206 17.06 16.58 20.65
CA SER A 206 16.24 15.97 19.61
C SER A 206 15.04 16.89 19.38
N PRO A 207 14.80 17.41 18.16
CA PRO A 207 13.57 18.14 17.90
C PRO A 207 12.39 17.17 18.07
N VAL A 208 11.66 17.30 19.17
CA VAL A 208 10.39 16.60 19.39
C VAL A 208 9.42 17.12 18.34
N MET A 209 9.26 16.37 17.26
CA MET A 209 8.35 16.71 16.18
C MET A 209 6.93 16.53 16.67
N ASN A 210 6.33 17.62 17.17
CA ASN A 210 4.91 17.72 17.49
C ASN A 210 4.10 17.31 16.26
N SER A 211 3.70 16.04 16.22
CA SER A 211 2.81 15.54 15.19
C SER A 211 1.41 16.03 15.53
N ALA A 212 1.09 17.24 15.08
CA ALA A 212 -0.24 17.83 15.24
C ALA A 212 -1.30 16.83 14.74
N SER A 213 -2.25 16.49 15.60
CA SER A 213 -3.34 15.58 15.27
C SER A 213 -4.16 16.17 14.13
N SER A 214 -4.09 15.56 12.94
CA SER A 214 -4.78 16.02 11.74
C SER A 214 -5.93 15.08 11.41
N ILE A 215 -7.07 15.66 11.01
CA ILE A 215 -8.21 14.89 10.50
C ILE A 215 -7.79 14.17 9.23
N LYS A 216 -7.91 12.83 9.22
CA LYS A 216 -7.51 11.95 8.12
C LYS A 216 -8.62 11.78 7.10
N ASP A 217 -9.84 11.50 7.57
CA ASP A 217 -10.99 11.40 6.68
C ASP A 217 -12.32 11.72 7.38
N LEU A 218 -13.32 12.01 6.55
CA LEU A 218 -14.69 12.28 6.96
C LEU A 218 -15.67 11.46 6.13
N TRP A 219 -16.65 10.85 6.81
CA TRP A 219 -17.84 10.29 6.18
C TRP A 219 -19.09 10.91 6.79
N VAL A 220 -20.07 11.24 5.95
CA VAL A 220 -21.26 12.01 6.35
C VAL A 220 -22.51 11.34 5.79
N SER A 221 -23.55 11.26 6.62
CA SER A 221 -24.93 10.95 6.24
C SER A 221 -25.89 11.99 6.80
N ARG A 222 -27.18 11.85 6.53
CA ARG A 222 -28.22 12.74 7.08
C ARG A 222 -28.41 12.63 8.59
N GLN A 223 -27.95 11.54 9.22
CA GLN A 223 -28.18 11.27 10.64
C GLN A 223 -26.90 11.32 11.47
N LYS A 224 -25.80 10.81 10.92
CA LYS A 224 -24.52 10.66 11.62
C LYS A 224 -23.33 11.09 10.77
N ILE A 225 -22.26 11.45 11.44
CA ILE A 225 -20.96 11.84 10.90
C ILE A 225 -19.90 10.96 11.54
N LEU A 226 -18.99 10.45 10.72
CA LEU A 226 -17.82 9.69 11.16
C LEU A 226 -16.57 10.51 10.88
N ILE A 227 -15.70 10.61 11.87
CA ILE A 227 -14.48 11.41 11.82
C ILE A 227 -13.31 10.52 12.20
N ALA A 228 -12.33 10.38 11.30
CA ALA A 228 -11.06 9.74 11.60
C ALA A 228 -9.97 10.80 11.83
N ASP A 229 -9.27 10.67 12.94
CA ASP A 229 -8.04 11.41 13.23
C ASP A 229 -6.92 10.44 13.66
N SER A 230 -5.82 10.97 14.20
CA SER A 230 -4.70 10.16 14.69
C SER A 230 -4.98 9.41 16.00
N SER A 231 -6.07 9.74 16.71
CA SER A 231 -6.47 9.15 17.99
C SER A 231 -7.56 8.08 17.86
N GLY A 232 -8.32 8.08 16.76
CA GLY A 232 -9.28 7.02 16.46
C GLY A 232 -10.38 7.44 15.48
N ILE A 233 -11.48 6.68 15.49
CA ILE A 233 -12.71 7.01 14.77
C ILE A 233 -13.80 7.40 15.78
N PHE A 234 -14.38 8.57 15.54
CA PHE A 234 -15.46 9.14 16.32
C PHE A 234 -16.75 9.13 15.50
N GLU A 235 -17.83 8.68 16.12
CA GLU A 235 -19.19 8.87 15.63
C GLU A 235 -19.82 10.06 16.34
N SER A 236 -20.40 10.97 15.56
CA SER A 236 -21.15 12.12 16.07
C SER A 236 -22.51 12.18 15.39
N ARG A 237 -23.55 12.58 16.14
CA ARG A 237 -24.81 13.01 15.51
C ARG A 237 -24.57 14.31 14.72
N VAL A 238 -25.38 14.54 13.70
CA VAL A 238 -25.27 15.72 12.80
C VAL A 238 -25.40 17.06 13.54
N ASP A 239 -26.05 17.07 14.71
CA ASP A 239 -26.12 18.23 15.60
C ASP A 239 -24.80 18.56 16.31
N GLY A 240 -23.82 17.64 16.31
CA GLY A 240 -22.49 17.79 16.90
C GLY A 240 -22.47 17.70 18.43
N GLN A 241 -23.60 17.39 19.08
CA GLN A 241 -23.73 17.43 20.54
C GLN A 241 -23.30 16.13 21.22
N GLU A 242 -23.55 14.99 20.59
CA GLU A 242 -23.19 13.68 21.13
C GLU A 242 -22.03 13.08 20.33
N ARG A 243 -20.95 12.74 21.03
CA ARG A 243 -19.73 12.15 20.47
C ARG A 243 -19.46 10.82 21.14
N ARG A 244 -19.24 9.79 20.33
CA ARG A 244 -18.88 8.46 20.79
C ARG A 244 -17.62 8.01 20.07
N LEU A 245 -16.59 7.68 20.85
CA LEU A 245 -15.45 6.94 20.31
C LEU A 245 -15.92 5.53 19.96
N ILE A 246 -15.84 5.16 18.69
CA ILE A 246 -16.26 3.82 18.22
C ILE A 246 -15.07 2.90 17.97
N ALA A 247 -13.88 3.46 17.72
CA ALA A 247 -12.63 2.70 17.59
C ALA A 247 -11.42 3.55 17.98
N ALA A 248 -10.55 3.05 18.86
CA ALA A 248 -9.31 3.73 19.26
C ALA A 248 -8.17 3.46 18.25
N ALA A 249 -7.28 4.44 18.04
CA ALA A 249 -6.18 4.33 17.08
C ALA A 249 -5.18 3.19 17.40
N GLN A 250 -5.03 2.83 18.67
CA GLN A 250 -4.15 1.73 19.10
C GLN A 250 -4.62 0.35 18.62
N LEU A 251 -5.88 0.26 18.17
CA LEU A 251 -6.48 -0.95 17.61
C LEU A 251 -6.47 -0.90 16.07
N LEU A 252 -5.87 0.12 15.47
CA LEU A 252 -5.73 0.19 14.02
C LEU A 252 -4.56 -0.71 13.59
N PRO A 253 -4.81 -1.66 12.68
CA PRO A 253 -3.76 -2.56 12.19
C PRO A 253 -2.74 -1.84 11.30
N ALA A 254 -3.10 -0.64 10.80
CA ALA A 254 -2.48 -0.02 9.64
C ALA A 254 -2.97 1.45 9.46
N GLN A 255 -2.32 2.22 8.58
CA GLN A 255 -2.65 3.64 8.36
C GLN A 255 -3.96 3.75 7.55
N ILE A 256 -4.93 4.53 8.05
CA ILE A 256 -6.19 4.78 7.35
C ILE A 256 -5.98 5.78 6.20
N HIS A 257 -6.39 5.39 5.00
CA HIS A 257 -6.42 6.25 3.81
C HIS A 257 -7.79 6.85 3.53
N ALA A 258 -8.86 6.06 3.70
CA ALA A 258 -10.23 6.45 3.44
C ALA A 258 -11.22 5.69 4.34
N LEU A 259 -12.37 6.30 4.62
CA LEU A 259 -13.50 5.69 5.33
C LEU A 259 -14.75 5.67 4.45
N THR A 260 -15.49 4.57 4.49
CA THR A 260 -16.80 4.47 3.84
C THR A 260 -17.78 3.64 4.65
N VAL A 261 -19.06 3.77 4.31
CA VAL A 261 -20.16 2.94 4.83
C VAL A 261 -21.12 2.74 3.67
N ALA A 262 -21.50 1.50 3.34
CA ALA A 262 -22.43 1.24 2.22
C ALA A 262 -23.90 1.58 2.52
N GLY A 263 -24.25 1.82 3.79
CA GLY A 263 -25.60 2.16 4.21
C GLY A 263 -25.66 2.61 5.66
N GLU A 264 -26.73 3.30 6.07
CA GLU A 264 -26.82 3.90 7.42
C GLU A 264 -26.66 2.87 8.57
N SER A 265 -27.03 1.61 8.33
CA SER A 265 -26.93 0.50 9.27
C SER A 265 -25.77 -0.47 8.99
N ALA A 266 -24.96 -0.22 7.97
CA ALA A 266 -23.81 -1.06 7.63
C ALA A 266 -22.61 -0.76 8.55
N PRO A 267 -21.70 -1.72 8.76
CA PRO A 267 -20.47 -1.49 9.51
C PRO A 267 -19.58 -0.46 8.80
N VAL A 268 -18.81 0.29 9.60
CA VAL A 268 -17.84 1.26 9.06
C VAL A 268 -16.69 0.52 8.44
N MET A 269 -16.30 0.90 7.22
CA MET A 269 -15.13 0.33 6.54
C MET A 269 -14.00 1.34 6.42
N ALA A 270 -12.78 0.84 6.55
CA ALA A 270 -11.55 1.60 6.41
C ALA A 270 -10.64 0.99 5.35
N ALA A 271 -10.16 1.84 4.44
CA ALA A 271 -9.09 1.54 3.51
C ALA A 271 -7.75 1.75 4.21
N THR A 272 -6.86 0.77 4.13
CA THR A 272 -5.55 0.84 4.77
C THR A 272 -4.44 0.33 3.86
N ASP A 273 -3.18 0.51 4.26
CA ASP A 273 -2.00 -0.06 3.58
C ASP A 273 -1.98 -1.60 3.58
N GLN A 274 -2.80 -2.25 4.41
CA GLN A 274 -2.89 -3.71 4.52
C GLN A 274 -4.18 -4.32 3.96
N GLY A 275 -5.06 -3.51 3.35
CA GLY A 275 -6.35 -3.94 2.81
C GLY A 275 -7.53 -3.19 3.43
N VAL A 276 -8.73 -3.76 3.27
CA VAL A 276 -9.97 -3.20 3.82
C VAL A 276 -10.31 -3.87 5.15
N PHE A 277 -10.67 -3.06 6.15
CA PHE A 277 -11.16 -3.52 7.44
C PHE A 277 -12.56 -2.98 7.68
N TYR A 278 -13.40 -3.73 8.38
CA TYR A 278 -14.70 -3.28 8.84
C TYR A 278 -14.75 -3.30 10.37
N LEU A 279 -15.51 -2.37 10.93
CA LEU A 279 -15.67 -2.22 12.37
C LEU A 279 -16.97 -2.89 12.82
N THR A 280 -16.83 -3.92 13.66
CA THR A 280 -17.95 -4.61 14.31
C THR A 280 -17.71 -4.62 15.81
N ASP A 281 -18.68 -4.13 16.59
CA ASP A 281 -18.61 -4.07 18.07
C ASP A 281 -17.31 -3.49 18.63
N GLY A 282 -16.81 -2.41 18.00
CA GLY A 282 -15.59 -1.72 18.41
C GLY A 282 -14.28 -2.44 18.04
N HIS A 283 -14.35 -3.55 17.31
CA HIS A 283 -13.19 -4.32 16.87
C HIS A 283 -13.06 -4.31 15.34
N TRP A 284 -11.84 -4.11 14.86
CA TRP A 284 -11.54 -4.18 13.44
C TRP A 284 -11.39 -5.62 12.97
N GLN A 285 -12.15 -5.96 11.94
CA GLN A 285 -12.06 -7.25 11.27
C GLN A 285 -11.60 -7.01 9.84
N ALA A 286 -10.59 -7.77 9.41
CA ALA A 286 -10.06 -7.65 8.05
C ALA A 286 -11.00 -8.34 7.06
N LEU A 287 -11.48 -7.63 6.04
CA LEU A 287 -12.25 -8.20 4.95
C LEU A 287 -11.27 -8.67 3.85
N ARG A 288 -10.81 -9.92 3.96
CA ARG A 288 -9.75 -10.48 3.10
C ARG A 288 -10.24 -11.43 2.00
N ASP A 289 -11.51 -11.79 2.00
CA ASP A 289 -12.05 -12.73 1.03
C ASP A 289 -12.07 -12.09 -0.36
N GLY A 290 -11.19 -12.57 -1.25
CA GLY A 290 -11.07 -12.09 -2.63
C GLY A 290 -10.09 -10.92 -2.85
N MET A 291 -9.47 -10.40 -1.79
CA MET A 291 -8.46 -9.34 -1.86
C MET A 291 -7.22 -9.74 -1.06
N GLU A 292 -6.11 -10.05 -1.76
CA GLU A 292 -4.79 -10.19 -1.12
C GLU A 292 -4.44 -8.90 -0.37
N SER A 293 -3.68 -8.95 0.74
CA SER A 293 -3.20 -7.76 1.45
C SER A 293 -2.36 -6.88 0.52
N VAL A 294 -3.05 -5.91 -0.06
CA VAL A 294 -2.61 -4.90 -1.00
C VAL A 294 -3.08 -3.58 -0.43
N ALA A 295 -2.25 -2.53 -0.53
CA ALA A 295 -2.63 -1.21 -0.08
C ALA A 295 -3.87 -0.71 -0.84
N VAL A 296 -4.86 -0.22 -0.09
CA VAL A 296 -6.10 0.38 -0.62
C VAL A 296 -6.06 1.88 -0.35
N TYR A 297 -6.12 2.67 -1.42
CA TYR A 297 -5.93 4.13 -1.37
C TYR A 297 -7.24 4.91 -1.30
N ASP A 298 -8.34 4.32 -1.76
CA ASP A 298 -9.66 4.95 -1.77
C ASP A 298 -10.78 3.91 -1.67
N LEU A 299 -11.91 4.31 -1.10
CA LEU A 299 -13.10 3.49 -0.93
C LEU A 299 -14.35 4.35 -1.17
N ILE A 300 -15.24 3.90 -2.05
CA ILE A 300 -16.51 4.58 -2.30
C ILE A 300 -17.68 3.60 -2.22
N SER A 301 -18.82 4.10 -1.75
CA SER A 301 -20.11 3.40 -1.88
C SER A 301 -20.81 3.86 -3.15
N MET A 302 -21.28 2.92 -3.95
CA MET A 302 -22.10 3.15 -5.13
C MET A 302 -23.59 3.32 -4.74
N SER A 303 -24.39 3.78 -5.68
CA SER A 303 -25.84 4.03 -5.48
C SER A 303 -26.66 2.76 -5.29
N ASP A 304 -26.16 1.60 -5.69
CA ASP A 304 -26.76 0.28 -5.46
C ASP A 304 -26.31 -0.37 -4.14
N GLY A 305 -25.47 0.31 -3.36
CA GLY A 305 -24.92 -0.19 -2.10
C GLY A 305 -23.67 -1.08 -2.27
N SER A 306 -23.17 -1.26 -3.49
CA SER A 306 -21.87 -1.91 -3.69
C SER A 306 -20.72 -1.00 -3.26
N ILE A 307 -19.62 -1.59 -2.78
CA ILE A 307 -18.40 -0.84 -2.42
C ILE A 307 -17.33 -1.09 -3.46
N LEU A 308 -16.66 -0.02 -3.89
CA LEU A 308 -15.47 -0.09 -4.74
C LEU A 308 -14.23 0.29 -3.93
N ALA A 309 -13.19 -0.54 -4.04
CA ALA A 309 -11.89 -0.31 -3.43
C ALA A 309 -10.82 -0.09 -4.51
N ALA A 310 -10.11 1.04 -4.42
CA ALA A 310 -8.96 1.33 -5.26
C ALA A 310 -7.70 0.79 -4.59
N ALA A 311 -7.14 -0.29 -5.13
CA ALA A 311 -5.95 -0.91 -4.60
C ALA A 311 -4.74 -0.67 -5.51
N GLN A 312 -3.54 -0.95 -4.97
CA GLN A 312 -2.30 -0.93 -5.75
C GLN A 312 -2.34 -1.92 -6.93
N ARG A 313 -3.12 -3.00 -6.88
CA ARG A 313 -3.16 -4.02 -7.94
C ARG A 313 -4.49 -4.12 -8.68
N GLY A 314 -5.31 -3.08 -8.66
CA GLY A 314 -6.58 -3.02 -9.40
C GLY A 314 -7.75 -2.46 -8.58
N ILE A 315 -8.95 -2.53 -9.16
CA ILE A 315 -10.20 -2.21 -8.48
C ILE A 315 -10.83 -3.50 -7.97
N PHE A 316 -11.31 -3.48 -6.75
CA PHE A 316 -12.10 -4.57 -6.18
C PHE A 316 -13.53 -4.10 -5.87
N ILE A 317 -14.51 -4.97 -6.08
CA ILE A 317 -15.93 -4.70 -5.87
C ILE A 317 -16.48 -5.61 -4.78
N LEU A 318 -17.27 -5.07 -3.86
CA LEU A 318 -18.04 -5.82 -2.88
C LEU A 318 -19.54 -5.63 -3.15
N SER A 319 -20.22 -6.68 -3.61
CA SER A 319 -21.59 -6.58 -4.15
C SER A 319 -22.71 -7.03 -3.20
N ASP A 320 -22.40 -7.61 -2.05
CA ASP A 320 -23.42 -8.04 -1.09
C ASP A 320 -22.88 -7.98 0.34
N GLU A 321 -23.42 -7.09 1.17
CA GLU A 321 -23.01 -6.93 2.57
C GLU A 321 -23.87 -7.69 3.57
N LYS A 322 -24.98 -8.32 3.15
CA LYS A 322 -25.94 -8.93 4.09
C LYS A 322 -25.33 -10.01 4.98
N THR A 323 -24.14 -10.51 4.63
CA THR A 323 -23.35 -11.46 5.42
C THR A 323 -22.32 -10.89 6.38
N LEU A 324 -22.00 -9.59 6.33
CA LEU A 324 -21.03 -8.97 7.25
C LEU A 324 -21.60 -8.81 8.67
N ALA A 325 -22.93 -8.82 8.81
CA ALA A 325 -23.66 -8.57 10.05
C ALA A 325 -24.01 -9.84 10.85
N GLN A 326 -23.64 -11.04 10.39
CA GLN A 326 -23.86 -12.27 11.17
C GLN A 326 -22.58 -12.67 11.88
N ASP A 327 -22.49 -12.28 13.15
CA ASP A 327 -21.65 -12.91 14.16
C ASP A 327 -21.92 -14.41 14.18
N ALA A 328 -21.17 -15.17 13.38
CA ALA A 328 -21.06 -16.59 13.60
C ALA A 328 -20.20 -16.76 14.87
N PRO A 329 -20.74 -17.28 15.99
CA PRO A 329 -19.93 -17.56 17.17
C PRO A 329 -18.76 -18.45 16.78
N TRP A 330 -17.57 -18.16 17.33
CA TRP A 330 -16.37 -18.98 17.16
C TRP A 330 -16.73 -20.45 17.43
N PRO A 331 -16.57 -21.36 16.45
CA PRO A 331 -16.91 -22.75 16.69
C PRO A 331 -15.98 -23.32 17.77
N PRO A 332 -16.48 -24.18 18.67
CA PRO A 332 -15.68 -24.83 19.70
C PRO A 332 -14.71 -25.89 19.15
N VAL A 333 -14.70 -26.11 17.82
CA VAL A 333 -13.90 -27.13 17.14
C VAL A 333 -12.70 -26.45 16.48
N PHE A 334 -11.54 -26.63 17.09
CA PHE A 334 -10.26 -26.21 16.54
C PHE A 334 -9.68 -27.35 15.69
N PRO A 335 -9.19 -27.10 14.47
CA PRO A 335 -8.38 -28.08 13.75
C PRO A 335 -7.17 -28.45 14.61
N ASP A 336 -6.83 -29.72 14.67
CA ASP A 336 -5.61 -30.15 15.35
C ASP A 336 -4.38 -29.84 14.47
N PHE A 337 -3.54 -28.92 14.94
CA PHE A 337 -2.30 -28.53 14.26
C PHE A 337 -1.06 -29.24 14.83
N SER A 338 -1.24 -30.26 15.70
CA SER A 338 -0.14 -30.98 16.35
C SER A 338 0.84 -31.63 15.35
N ALA A 339 0.32 -32.07 14.21
CA ALA A 339 1.06 -32.70 13.12
C ALA A 339 1.81 -31.72 12.20
N GLU A 340 1.68 -30.41 12.41
CA GLU A 340 2.30 -29.38 11.57
C GLU A 340 3.47 -28.65 12.27
N PRO A 341 4.51 -28.22 11.54
CA PRO A 341 5.62 -27.46 12.12
C PRO A 341 5.16 -26.07 12.61
N ALA A 342 5.78 -25.59 13.69
CA ALA A 342 5.51 -24.25 14.20
C ALA A 342 6.12 -23.19 13.27
N ILE A 343 5.57 -21.97 13.27
CA ILE A 343 6.07 -20.88 12.41
C ILE A 343 7.58 -20.64 12.53
N ARG A 344 8.15 -20.78 13.74
CA ARG A 344 9.60 -20.65 13.96
C ARG A 344 10.41 -21.67 13.17
N ASP A 345 9.92 -22.91 13.10
CA ASP A 345 10.57 -23.98 12.35
C ASP A 345 10.51 -23.69 10.85
N VAL A 346 9.35 -23.23 10.36
CA VAL A 346 9.14 -22.87 8.94
C VAL A 346 10.02 -21.68 8.53
N GLN A 347 10.11 -20.65 9.37
CA GLN A 347 11.00 -19.51 9.17
C GLN A 347 12.47 -19.95 9.12
N SER A 348 12.88 -20.87 10.00
CA SER A 348 14.23 -21.44 9.96
C SER A 348 14.50 -22.22 8.67
N LEU A 349 13.53 -22.99 8.18
CA LEU A 349 13.63 -23.71 6.90
C LEU A 349 13.83 -22.73 5.73
N ALA A 350 13.06 -21.64 5.71
CA ALA A 350 13.12 -20.63 4.65
C ALA A 350 14.45 -19.86 4.67
N VAL A 351 14.92 -19.42 5.85
CA VAL A 351 16.23 -18.76 6.00
C VAL A 351 17.37 -19.66 5.54
N HIS A 352 17.28 -20.96 5.83
CA HIS A 352 18.29 -21.93 5.42
C HIS A 352 18.26 -22.18 3.91
N TYR A 353 17.07 -22.33 3.31
CA TYR A 353 16.92 -22.53 1.86
C TYR A 353 17.41 -21.33 1.05
N ALA A 354 17.13 -20.11 1.50
CA ALA A 354 17.56 -18.88 0.84
C ALA A 354 19.02 -18.48 1.14
N GLU A 355 19.73 -19.24 1.98
CA GLU A 355 21.11 -18.97 2.43
C GLU A 355 21.35 -17.59 3.08
N VAL A 356 20.31 -16.98 3.66
CA VAL A 356 20.37 -15.63 4.25
C VAL A 356 20.72 -15.64 5.75
N HIS A 357 21.56 -16.59 6.18
CA HIS A 357 21.89 -16.76 7.60
C HIS A 357 22.84 -15.64 8.10
N PRO A 358 22.61 -15.07 9.31
CA PRO A 358 23.51 -14.07 9.92
C PRO A 358 24.96 -14.51 10.00
N ASP A 359 25.19 -15.80 10.23
CA ASP A 359 26.53 -16.36 10.37
C ASP A 359 27.37 -16.19 9.11
N LYS A 360 26.76 -16.15 7.93
CA LYS A 360 27.44 -15.93 6.64
C LYS A 360 28.12 -14.56 6.61
N ILE A 361 27.44 -13.52 7.10
CA ILE A 361 27.99 -12.16 7.24
C ILE A 361 29.16 -12.17 8.24
N SER A 362 28.99 -12.85 9.38
CA SER A 362 30.03 -12.96 10.39
C SER A 362 31.28 -13.68 9.87
N ASN A 363 31.10 -14.70 9.04
CA ASN A 363 32.17 -15.50 8.45
C ASN A 363 32.91 -14.72 7.36
N TRP A 364 32.21 -13.96 6.51
CA TRP A 364 32.86 -13.07 5.55
C TRP A 364 33.69 -11.98 6.23
N ARG A 365 33.18 -11.39 7.33
CA ARG A 365 33.96 -10.44 8.14
C ARG A 365 35.21 -11.09 8.76
N LYS A 366 35.11 -12.33 9.25
CA LYS A 366 36.27 -13.07 9.76
C LYS A 366 37.29 -13.37 8.66
N GLN A 367 36.85 -13.89 7.51
CA GLN A 367 37.71 -14.24 6.38
C GLN A 367 38.43 -13.01 5.80
N ALA A 368 37.75 -11.88 5.68
CA ALA A 368 38.35 -10.62 5.26
C ALA A 368 39.47 -10.18 6.22
N ARG A 369 39.28 -10.33 7.54
CA ARG A 369 40.32 -10.04 8.54
C ARG A 369 41.50 -11.01 8.50
N PHE A 370 41.26 -12.28 8.15
CA PHE A 370 42.33 -13.29 8.02
C PHE A 370 43.17 -13.11 6.74
N ARG A 371 42.65 -12.46 5.70
CA ARG A 371 43.41 -12.13 4.48
C ARG A 371 44.65 -11.29 4.78
N ALA A 372 44.53 -10.32 5.70
CA ALA A 372 45.63 -9.46 6.12
C ALA A 372 46.81 -10.21 6.78
N ILE A 373 46.63 -11.48 7.15
CA ILE A 373 47.65 -12.30 7.81
C ILE A 373 48.44 -13.14 6.79
N LEU A 374 47.89 -13.40 5.60
CA LEU A 374 48.55 -14.21 4.57
C LEU A 374 49.52 -13.33 3.76
N PRO A 375 50.83 -13.64 3.76
CA PRO A 375 51.77 -12.91 2.92
C PRO A 375 51.55 -13.25 1.45
N ASP A 376 51.78 -12.27 0.58
CA ASP A 376 51.99 -12.53 -0.83
C ASP A 376 53.46 -12.92 -1.06
N LEU A 377 53.67 -14.10 -1.65
CA LEU A 377 54.99 -14.70 -1.89
C LEU A 377 55.25 -14.73 -3.39
N SER A 378 56.23 -13.96 -3.85
CA SER A 378 56.71 -14.00 -5.22
C SER A 378 58.15 -14.50 -5.26
N ILE A 379 58.40 -15.48 -6.13
CA ILE A 379 59.73 -16.04 -6.38
C ILE A 379 60.08 -15.70 -7.82
N GLY A 380 61.06 -14.82 -8.00
CA GLY A 380 61.62 -14.47 -9.30
C GLY A 380 62.96 -15.16 -9.50
N LEU A 381 63.17 -15.73 -10.67
CA LEU A 381 64.46 -16.29 -11.08
C LEU A 381 64.82 -15.66 -12.40
N ASP A 382 65.80 -14.76 -12.37
CA ASP A 382 66.23 -14.03 -13.54
C ASP A 382 67.59 -14.54 -13.98
N ARG A 383 67.71 -14.80 -15.27
CA ARG A 383 68.93 -15.32 -15.88
C ARG A 383 69.38 -14.32 -16.90
N ASP A 384 70.27 -13.45 -16.48
CA ASP A 384 70.83 -12.42 -17.35
C ASP A 384 71.84 -13.08 -18.29
N ALA A 385 71.39 -13.34 -19.54
CA ALA A 385 72.22 -13.89 -20.61
C ALA A 385 72.63 -12.79 -21.62
N GLY A 386 72.89 -11.58 -21.12
CA GLY A 386 73.34 -10.44 -21.92
C GLY A 386 74.77 -10.63 -22.44
N GLU A 387 74.94 -10.44 -23.76
CA GLU A 387 76.16 -10.61 -24.58
C GLU A 387 77.48 -10.56 -23.80
N PHE A 388 77.94 -11.73 -23.34
CA PHE A 388 79.13 -11.88 -22.51
C PHE A 388 80.46 -11.59 -23.24
N TRP A 389 80.43 -11.24 -24.51
CA TRP A 389 81.64 -11.05 -25.30
C TRP A 389 81.92 -9.57 -25.49
N HIS A 390 82.84 -9.04 -24.69
CA HIS A 390 83.37 -7.70 -24.91
C HIS A 390 84.81 -7.80 -25.44
N TRP A 391 85.16 -6.89 -26.35
CA TRP A 391 86.52 -6.73 -26.84
C TRP A 391 87.36 -6.06 -25.74
N ASP A 392 88.57 -6.55 -25.49
CA ASP A 392 89.49 -5.91 -24.54
C ASP A 392 89.85 -4.49 -25.03
N THR A 393 89.63 -3.47 -24.20
CA THR A 393 89.84 -2.05 -24.55
C THR A 393 91.23 -1.52 -24.17
N GLY A 394 92.17 -2.43 -23.84
CA GLY A 394 93.57 -2.10 -23.60
C GLY A 394 94.35 -1.63 -24.84
N PRO A 395 95.60 -1.16 -24.67
CA PRO A 395 96.41 -0.54 -25.74
C PRO A 395 96.84 -1.49 -26.88
N ASN A 396 96.49 -2.78 -26.82
CA ASN A 396 96.65 -3.73 -27.92
C ASN A 396 95.46 -4.72 -27.91
N PRO A 397 94.35 -4.41 -28.60
CA PRO A 397 93.09 -5.10 -28.39
C PRO A 397 92.94 -6.34 -29.29
N ASP A 398 93.27 -7.54 -28.82
CA ASP A 398 93.25 -8.77 -29.64
C ASP A 398 92.61 -10.01 -28.98
N GLN A 399 91.88 -9.87 -27.86
CA GLN A 399 91.16 -10.99 -27.25
C GLN A 399 89.71 -10.65 -26.85
N LEU A 400 88.80 -11.56 -27.21
CA LEU A 400 87.39 -11.56 -26.82
C LEU A 400 87.28 -12.22 -25.45
N THR A 401 86.78 -11.51 -24.44
CA THR A 401 86.69 -12.04 -23.06
C THR A 401 85.23 -12.34 -22.72
N GLN A 402 84.97 -13.53 -22.15
CA GLN A 402 83.62 -13.97 -21.76
C GLN A 402 83.32 -13.55 -20.30
N GLY A 403 82.31 -12.71 -20.10
CA GLY A 403 81.78 -12.36 -18.77
C GLY A 403 81.10 -13.55 -18.08
N ARG A 404 81.04 -13.53 -16.75
CA ARG A 404 80.52 -14.63 -15.92
C ARG A 404 79.00 -14.62 -15.89
N GLU A 405 78.39 -15.76 -16.21
CA GLU A 405 76.94 -15.95 -16.11
C GLU A 405 76.48 -15.90 -14.65
N LEU A 406 75.54 -15.00 -14.37
CA LEU A 406 74.96 -14.79 -13.05
C LEU A 406 73.47 -15.15 -13.14
N VAL A 407 73.07 -16.17 -12.39
CA VAL A 407 71.66 -16.49 -12.15
C VAL A 407 71.28 -15.78 -10.86
N ASP A 408 70.41 -14.77 -10.97
CA ASP A 408 69.90 -14.06 -9.82
C ASP A 408 68.54 -14.64 -9.43
N TRP A 409 68.31 -14.80 -8.13
CA TRP A 409 67.03 -15.28 -7.62
C TRP A 409 66.64 -14.45 -6.42
N GLY A 410 65.38 -14.01 -6.43
CA GLY A 410 64.80 -13.18 -5.40
C GLY A 410 63.52 -13.81 -4.87
N VAL A 411 63.40 -13.88 -3.55
CA VAL A 411 62.14 -14.20 -2.88
C VAL A 411 61.64 -12.93 -2.23
N SER A 412 60.49 -12.44 -2.68
CA SER A 412 59.82 -11.28 -2.09
C SER A 412 58.60 -11.74 -1.31
N VAL A 413 58.54 -11.33 -0.06
CA VAL A 413 57.41 -11.58 0.84
C VAL A 413 56.84 -10.22 1.23
N SER A 414 55.56 -10.00 0.95
CA SER A 414 54.88 -8.74 1.29
C SER A 414 53.64 -9.00 2.15
N TRP A 415 53.39 -8.10 3.11
CA TRP A 415 52.21 -8.12 3.97
C TRP A 415 51.49 -6.78 3.86
N ASP A 416 50.18 -6.82 3.65
CA ASP A 416 49.32 -5.64 3.78
C ASP A 416 48.63 -5.64 5.15
N LEU A 417 49.31 -5.03 6.13
CA LEU A 417 48.79 -4.90 7.50
C LEU A 417 47.72 -3.80 7.61
N GLY A 418 47.48 -3.00 6.56
CA GLY A 418 46.43 -1.98 6.52
C GLY A 418 45.03 -2.61 6.54
N ASP A 419 44.87 -3.73 5.83
CA ASP A 419 43.65 -4.55 5.80
C ASP A 419 43.28 -5.16 7.18
N LEU A 420 44.19 -5.14 8.16
CA LEU A 420 43.91 -5.54 9.55
C LEU A 420 43.06 -4.50 10.29
N ILE A 421 43.26 -3.22 9.98
CA ILE A 421 42.57 -2.09 10.61
C ILE A 421 41.34 -1.68 9.79
N TRP A 422 41.48 -1.63 8.45
CA TRP A 422 40.40 -1.26 7.54
C TRP A 422 40.61 -1.90 6.16
N SER A 423 39.71 -2.78 5.74
CA SER A 423 39.78 -3.40 4.41
C SER A 423 38.94 -2.64 3.39
N SER A 424 39.46 -2.47 2.18
CA SER A 424 38.69 -1.86 1.07
C SER A 424 37.44 -2.69 0.70
N ASP A 425 37.46 -4.00 0.99
CA ASP A 425 36.34 -4.92 0.82
C ASP A 425 35.19 -4.65 1.81
N GLN A 426 35.42 -3.93 2.91
CA GLN A 426 34.42 -3.67 3.96
C GLN A 426 33.17 -2.95 3.41
N THR A 427 33.35 -1.99 2.51
CA THR A 427 32.23 -1.28 1.86
C THR A 427 31.37 -2.22 1.00
N SER A 428 32.00 -3.19 0.33
CA SER A 428 31.30 -4.20 -0.47
C SER A 428 30.59 -5.24 0.40
N ILE A 429 31.19 -5.60 1.54
CA ILE A 429 30.59 -6.51 2.53
C ILE A 429 29.38 -5.84 3.19
N ASP A 430 29.47 -4.56 3.53
CA ASP A 430 28.38 -3.85 4.18
C ASP A 430 27.18 -3.66 3.24
N SER A 431 27.41 -3.31 1.97
CA SER A 431 26.32 -3.24 0.97
C SER A 431 25.64 -4.61 0.74
N ARG A 432 26.41 -5.70 0.62
CA ARG A 432 25.85 -7.06 0.53
C ARG A 432 25.15 -7.51 1.81
N SER A 433 25.66 -7.10 2.98
CA SER A 433 25.04 -7.41 4.27
C SER A 433 23.68 -6.74 4.41
N LYS A 434 23.56 -5.49 3.97
CA LYS A 434 22.29 -4.75 3.96
C LYS A 434 21.26 -5.43 3.06
N LEU A 435 21.62 -5.74 1.82
CA LEU A 435 20.74 -6.45 0.88
C LEU A 435 20.31 -7.82 1.40
N MET A 436 21.20 -8.55 2.08
CA MET A 436 20.88 -9.86 2.64
C MET A 436 19.96 -9.78 3.86
N VAL A 437 20.07 -8.72 4.67
CA VAL A 437 19.13 -8.44 5.77
C VAL A 437 17.76 -8.08 5.22
N GLU A 438 17.69 -7.18 4.22
CA GLU A 438 16.43 -6.81 3.55
C GLU A 438 15.73 -8.03 2.95
N LEU A 439 16.46 -8.85 2.18
CA LEU A 439 15.93 -10.09 1.61
C LEU A 439 15.44 -11.06 2.69
N ARG A 440 16.15 -11.16 3.82
CA ARG A 440 15.72 -12.00 4.94
C ARG A 440 14.42 -11.50 5.57
N GLU A 441 14.30 -10.20 5.81
CA GLU A 441 13.08 -9.59 6.35
C GLU A 441 11.89 -9.84 5.42
N ASP A 442 12.07 -9.64 4.11
CA ASP A 442 11.05 -9.90 3.10
C ASP A 442 10.60 -11.37 3.09
N ILE A 443 11.55 -12.32 3.08
CA ILE A 443 11.25 -13.76 3.13
C ILE A 443 10.48 -14.12 4.41
N LEU A 444 10.94 -13.63 5.57
CA LEU A 444 10.29 -13.91 6.85
C LEU A 444 8.87 -13.35 6.89
N ASN A 445 8.65 -12.14 6.38
CA ASN A 445 7.33 -11.53 6.30
C ASN A 445 6.39 -12.31 5.38
N GLN A 446 6.86 -12.68 4.18
CA GLN A 446 6.07 -13.46 3.22
C GLN A 446 5.71 -14.85 3.76
N VAL A 447 6.68 -15.58 4.31
CA VAL A 447 6.44 -16.92 4.90
C VAL A 447 5.46 -16.84 6.07
N THR A 448 5.59 -15.83 6.93
CA THR A 448 4.68 -15.62 8.07
C THR A 448 3.26 -15.36 7.58
N ARG A 449 3.11 -14.50 6.57
CA ARG A 449 1.81 -14.19 5.98
C ARG A 449 1.16 -15.43 5.38
N ILE A 450 1.85 -16.14 4.49
CA ILE A 450 1.32 -17.33 3.82
C ILE A 450 0.97 -18.43 4.85
N TYR A 451 1.80 -18.62 5.88
CA TYR A 451 1.55 -19.60 6.94
C TYR A 451 0.24 -19.35 7.69
N PHE A 452 -0.01 -18.10 8.08
CA PHE A 452 -1.24 -17.76 8.80
C PHE A 452 -2.47 -17.66 7.89
N GLU A 453 -2.30 -17.29 6.62
CA GLU A 453 -3.35 -17.40 5.60
C GLU A 453 -3.79 -18.87 5.43
N ARG A 454 -2.83 -19.80 5.29
CA ARG A 454 -3.10 -21.25 5.25
C ARG A 454 -3.84 -21.73 6.49
N ARG A 455 -3.39 -21.36 7.70
CA ARG A 455 -4.07 -21.75 8.94
C ARG A 455 -5.51 -21.24 9.00
N ARG A 456 -5.77 -20.01 8.54
CA ARG A 456 -7.12 -19.45 8.50
C ARG A 456 -8.03 -20.24 7.54
N LEU A 457 -7.53 -20.62 6.36
CA LEU A 457 -8.28 -21.47 5.43
C LEU A 457 -8.59 -22.85 6.02
N GLN A 458 -7.68 -23.42 6.81
CA GLN A 458 -7.93 -24.68 7.53
C GLN A 458 -9.05 -24.53 8.58
N TYR A 459 -9.14 -23.40 9.26
CA TYR A 459 -10.30 -23.08 10.11
C TYR A 459 -11.59 -22.92 9.30
N GLU A 460 -11.51 -22.25 8.15
CA GLU A 460 -12.66 -22.05 7.27
C GLU A 460 -13.22 -23.37 6.74
N LEU A 461 -12.35 -24.32 6.40
CA LEU A 461 -12.73 -25.65 5.91
C LEU A 461 -13.63 -26.40 6.92
N VAL A 462 -13.40 -26.21 8.22
CA VAL A 462 -14.23 -26.79 9.30
C VAL A 462 -15.59 -26.11 9.42
N ARG A 463 -15.69 -24.83 9.06
CA ARG A 463 -16.91 -24.01 9.13
C ARG A 463 -17.86 -24.25 7.95
N VAL A 464 -17.32 -24.56 6.78
CA VAL A 464 -18.10 -24.72 5.55
C VAL A 464 -18.83 -26.06 5.56
N SER A 465 -20.15 -26.03 5.33
CA SER A 465 -20.97 -27.24 5.20
C SER A 465 -21.16 -27.70 3.74
N ASP A 466 -21.04 -26.76 2.79
CA ASP A 466 -21.22 -27.00 1.35
C ASP A 466 -20.02 -27.74 0.72
N GLU A 467 -20.28 -28.74 -0.13
CA GLU A 467 -19.23 -29.59 -0.72
C GLU A 467 -18.38 -28.85 -1.76
N LEU A 468 -19.00 -27.97 -2.56
CA LEU A 468 -18.27 -27.22 -3.59
C LEU A 468 -17.30 -26.21 -2.96
N GLN A 469 -17.74 -25.54 -1.91
CA GLN A 469 -16.92 -24.59 -1.17
C GLN A 469 -15.79 -25.28 -0.40
N LYS A 470 -16.02 -26.47 0.15
CA LYS A 470 -14.94 -27.27 0.75
C LYS A 470 -13.85 -27.57 -0.28
N PHE A 471 -14.24 -27.91 -1.51
CA PHE A 471 -13.29 -28.19 -2.58
C PHE A 471 -12.45 -26.95 -2.94
N ASP A 472 -13.08 -25.78 -3.09
CA ASP A 472 -12.35 -24.53 -3.40
C ASP A 472 -11.42 -24.10 -2.25
N THR A 473 -11.86 -24.22 -0.99
CA THR A 473 -11.03 -23.94 0.19
C THR A 473 -9.86 -24.92 0.28
N ASP A 474 -10.07 -26.21 -0.02
CA ASP A 474 -9.01 -27.21 -0.05
C ASP A 474 -7.96 -26.91 -1.13
N LEU A 475 -8.39 -26.52 -2.34
CA LEU A 475 -7.48 -26.09 -3.40
C LEU A 475 -6.62 -24.88 -2.99
N LYS A 476 -7.21 -23.89 -2.31
CA LYS A 476 -6.44 -22.74 -1.78
C LYS A 476 -5.44 -23.17 -0.70
N ILE A 477 -5.79 -24.13 0.16
CA ILE A 477 -4.85 -24.68 1.15
C ILE A 477 -3.67 -25.35 0.43
N GLN A 478 -3.94 -26.10 -0.65
CA GLN A 478 -2.89 -26.72 -1.47
C GLN A 478 -2.01 -25.66 -2.15
N GLU A 479 -2.59 -24.59 -2.68
CA GLU A 479 -1.85 -23.45 -3.26
C GLU A 479 -0.92 -22.80 -2.23
N MET A 480 -1.43 -22.45 -1.05
CA MET A 480 -0.62 -21.86 0.02
C MET A 480 0.49 -22.81 0.49
N THR A 481 0.21 -24.12 0.50
CA THR A 481 1.21 -25.14 0.82
C THR A 481 2.33 -25.17 -0.23
N ALA A 482 1.99 -25.09 -1.52
CA ALA A 482 2.96 -25.02 -2.61
C ALA A 482 3.81 -23.74 -2.54
N LEU A 483 3.22 -22.60 -2.17
CA LEU A 483 3.95 -21.35 -1.97
C LEU A 483 4.94 -21.45 -0.81
N LEU A 484 4.53 -22.03 0.33
CA LEU A 484 5.45 -22.28 1.47
C LEU A 484 6.58 -23.24 1.09
N ASP A 485 6.30 -24.26 0.30
CA ASP A 485 7.33 -25.14 -0.24
C ASP A 485 8.28 -24.43 -1.19
N GLY A 486 7.79 -23.45 -1.96
CA GLY A 486 8.62 -22.57 -2.79
C GLY A 486 9.66 -21.79 -1.97
N PHE A 487 9.28 -21.35 -0.77
CA PHE A 487 10.20 -20.65 0.16
C PHE A 487 11.06 -21.58 1.01
N THR A 488 10.69 -22.85 1.16
CA THR A 488 11.38 -23.80 2.06
C THR A 488 12.09 -24.94 1.32
N GLY A 489 12.01 -24.98 -0.01
CA GLY A 489 12.57 -26.05 -0.84
C GLY A 489 11.85 -27.40 -0.66
N GLY A 490 10.53 -27.39 -0.46
CA GLY A 490 9.72 -28.60 -0.25
C GLY A 490 9.83 -29.24 1.13
N LYS A 491 10.59 -28.63 2.05
CA LYS A 491 10.80 -29.17 3.41
C LYS A 491 9.59 -28.98 4.31
N PHE A 492 8.74 -27.99 4.03
CA PHE A 492 7.52 -27.75 4.80
C PHE A 492 6.55 -28.92 4.65
N SER A 493 6.17 -29.30 3.43
CA SER A 493 5.31 -30.47 3.19
C SER A 493 5.94 -31.76 3.68
N ALA A 494 7.26 -31.92 3.57
CA ALA A 494 7.97 -33.09 4.08
C ALA A 494 8.00 -33.20 5.63
N ALA A 495 7.66 -32.12 6.35
CA ALA A 495 7.58 -32.08 7.80
C ALA A 495 6.16 -32.29 8.34
N ILE A 496 5.14 -32.15 7.48
CA ILE A 496 3.74 -32.44 7.83
C ILE A 496 3.62 -33.96 8.07
N GLY A 497 3.09 -34.35 9.25
CA GLY A 497 2.84 -35.76 9.59
C GLY A 497 4.05 -36.57 10.08
N LYS A 498 5.19 -35.93 10.37
CA LYS A 498 6.39 -36.58 10.95
C LYS A 498 6.49 -36.53 12.48
N LYS A 499 5.45 -36.06 13.18
CA LYS A 499 5.41 -36.00 14.65
C LYS A 499 4.51 -37.05 15.25
#